data_AF-A0A535K2S3-F1
#
_entry.id   AF-A0A535K2S3-F1
#
_cell.length_a   1.000
_cell.length_b   1.000
_cell.length_c   1.000
_cell.angle_alpha   90.00
_cell.angle_beta   90.00
_cell.angle_gamma   90.00
#
_symmetry.space_group_name_H-M   'P 1'
#
loop_
_entity.id
_entity.type
_entity.pdbx_description
1 polymer ?
#
loop_
_entity_poly.entity_id
_entity_poly.type
_entity_poly.pdbx_seq_one_letter_code
_entity_poly.pdbx_strand_id
1 'polypeptide(L)'
;MGLLPKSVFRSGEWYDEWLGEAYPHTFPDQPKGGSFKLSFSDKTLTCKDCGQEFTWTAGEQEFYSSRGLMNEPGRCPTCRAARRASGGMGGGNAYGGSRGMGGPREFFTATCSNCGGEARVPFQPRGDKPVYCSSCFEQVRPSASRSRYA
;
A
#
# COMPACT_ATOMS: atom_id res chain seq x y z
N MET A 1 -12.88 34.64 -14.79
CA MET A 1 -13.65 33.87 -13.79
C MET A 1 -14.26 32.67 -14.50
N GLY A 2 -13.68 31.47 -14.34
CA GLY A 2 -14.17 30.25 -14.98
C GLY A 2 -15.38 29.71 -14.24
N LEU A 3 -16.55 29.80 -14.86
CA LEU A 3 -17.79 29.21 -14.34
C LEU A 3 -17.80 27.73 -14.76
N LEU A 4 -17.74 26.83 -13.77
CA LEU A 4 -17.84 25.39 -13.99
C LEU A 4 -19.24 25.02 -14.52
N PRO A 5 -19.35 24.12 -15.52
CA PRO A 5 -20.64 23.70 -16.07
C PRO A 5 -21.43 22.90 -15.03
N LYS A 6 -22.71 23.27 -14.85
CA LYS A 6 -23.65 22.56 -13.99
C LYS A 6 -24.22 21.38 -14.77
N SER A 7 -23.78 20.18 -14.44
CA SER A 7 -24.40 18.97 -14.94
C SER A 7 -25.79 18.82 -14.29
N VAL A 8 -26.83 18.64 -15.11
CA VAL A 8 -28.21 18.45 -14.62
C VAL A 8 -28.64 17.02 -14.88
N PHE A 9 -29.05 16.34 -13.81
CA PHE A 9 -29.53 14.97 -13.85
C PHE A 9 -31.06 14.97 -13.96
N ARG A 10 -31.60 14.49 -15.08
CA ARG A 10 -33.06 14.36 -15.27
C ARG A 10 -33.36 12.97 -15.81
N SER A 11 -34.27 12.25 -15.13
CA SER A 11 -34.79 10.93 -15.54
C SER A 11 -33.74 9.86 -15.88
N GLY A 12 -32.66 9.77 -15.09
CA GLY A 12 -31.72 8.64 -15.14
C GLY A 12 -30.68 8.67 -16.26
N GLU A 13 -30.63 9.73 -17.05
CA GLU A 13 -29.70 9.90 -18.15
C GLU A 13 -29.11 11.32 -18.12
N TRP A 14 -27.82 11.45 -18.45
CA TRP A 14 -27.15 12.73 -18.58
C TRP A 14 -27.26 13.20 -20.03
N TYR A 15 -27.81 14.39 -20.26
CA TYR A 15 -27.94 15.00 -21.59
C TYR A 15 -27.09 16.28 -21.67
N ASP A 16 -26.39 16.46 -22.79
CA ASP A 16 -25.66 17.68 -23.16
C ASP A 16 -26.36 18.27 -24.41
N GLU A 17 -26.74 19.55 -24.36
CA GLU A 17 -27.87 20.09 -25.14
C GLU A 17 -27.46 20.78 -26.46
N TRP A 18 -26.25 20.57 -27.02
CA TRP A 18 -25.72 21.51 -28.03
C TRP A 18 -25.55 21.10 -29.49
N LEU A 19 -25.86 19.89 -29.97
CA LEU A 19 -25.82 19.63 -31.43
C LEU A 19 -26.95 18.70 -31.85
N GLY A 20 -27.94 19.23 -32.57
CA GLY A 20 -29.10 18.51 -33.09
C GLY A 20 -28.80 17.50 -34.20
N GLU A 21 -27.91 16.54 -33.94
CA GLU A 21 -27.64 15.41 -34.81
C GLU A 21 -27.67 14.11 -33.98
N ALA A 22 -28.54 13.18 -34.38
CA ALA A 22 -28.68 11.87 -33.76
C ALA A 22 -27.38 11.07 -33.98
N TYR A 23 -26.63 10.80 -32.91
CA TYR A 23 -25.55 9.82 -32.96
C TYR A 23 -26.17 8.43 -33.15
N PRO A 24 -25.91 7.73 -34.29
CA PRO A 24 -26.37 6.37 -34.47
C PRO A 24 -25.72 5.48 -33.41
N HIS A 25 -26.55 4.89 -32.59
CA HIS A 25 -26.24 4.02 -31.46
C HIS A 25 -25.81 2.61 -31.89
N THR A 26 -25.01 2.51 -32.96
CA THR A 26 -24.33 1.27 -33.33
C THR A 26 -22.89 1.35 -32.89
N PHE A 27 -22.68 1.16 -31.58
CA PHE A 27 -21.38 0.74 -31.08
C PHE A 27 -21.10 -0.64 -31.68
N PRO A 28 -19.95 -0.87 -32.34
CA PRO A 28 -19.59 -2.21 -32.79
C PRO A 28 -19.64 -3.14 -31.58
N ASP A 29 -20.40 -4.24 -31.71
CA ASP A 29 -20.67 -5.22 -30.66
C ASP A 29 -19.37 -5.57 -29.90
N GLN A 30 -19.21 -5.00 -28.72
CA GLN A 30 -18.18 -5.45 -27.80
C GLN A 30 -18.60 -6.85 -27.33
N PRO A 31 -17.77 -7.90 -27.53
CA PRO A 31 -18.12 -9.24 -27.05
C PRO A 31 -18.29 -9.20 -25.53
N LYS A 32 -19.55 -9.37 -25.09
CA LYS A 32 -19.91 -9.45 -23.69
C LYS A 32 -19.31 -10.71 -23.07
N GLY A 33 -18.51 -10.52 -22.04
CA GLY A 33 -18.30 -11.55 -21.01
C GLY A 33 -17.52 -12.77 -21.45
N GLY A 34 -16.33 -12.58 -22.03
CA GLY A 34 -15.31 -13.62 -21.96
C GLY A 34 -14.83 -13.74 -20.52
N SER A 35 -15.28 -14.78 -19.80
CA SER A 35 -14.52 -15.28 -18.66
C SER A 35 -13.17 -15.74 -19.21
N PHE A 36 -12.18 -14.83 -19.26
CA PHE A 36 -10.80 -15.19 -19.53
C PHE A 36 -10.40 -16.14 -18.40
N LYS A 37 -10.53 -17.46 -18.64
CA LYS A 37 -9.81 -18.45 -17.86
C LYS A 37 -8.36 -18.00 -17.95
N LEU A 38 -7.82 -17.51 -16.83
CA LEU A 38 -6.41 -17.18 -16.72
C LEU A 38 -5.67 -18.51 -16.81
N SER A 39 -5.40 -18.97 -18.02
CA SER A 39 -4.51 -20.09 -18.27
C SER A 39 -3.11 -19.57 -17.99
N PHE A 40 -2.59 -19.89 -16.82
CA PHE A 40 -1.26 -19.49 -16.42
C PHE A 40 -0.25 -20.35 -17.19
N SER A 41 0.60 -19.70 -17.98
CA SER A 41 1.68 -20.34 -18.73
C SER A 41 3.00 -19.70 -18.31
N ASP A 42 4.06 -20.50 -18.23
CA ASP A 42 5.39 -19.97 -17.89
C ASP A 42 5.79 -18.84 -18.84
N LYS A 43 6.11 -17.68 -18.28
CA LYS A 43 6.51 -16.50 -19.03
C LYS A 43 7.93 -16.11 -18.65
N THR A 44 8.80 -15.96 -19.64
CA THR A 44 10.14 -15.41 -19.42
C THR A 44 10.07 -13.88 -19.41
N LEU A 45 10.64 -13.27 -18.38
CA LEU A 45 10.67 -11.82 -18.17
C LEU A 45 12.11 -11.36 -17.93
N THR A 46 12.41 -10.12 -18.32
CA THR A 46 13.72 -9.50 -18.09
C THR A 46 13.70 -8.68 -16.81
N CYS A 47 14.66 -8.92 -15.91
CA CYS A 47 14.79 -8.15 -14.67
C CYS A 47 15.23 -6.71 -14.96
N LYS A 48 14.51 -5.73 -14.40
CA LYS A 48 14.86 -4.30 -14.56
C LYS A 48 16.13 -3.86 -13.81
N ASP A 49 16.62 -4.63 -12.83
CA ASP A 49 17.82 -4.26 -12.06
C ASP A 49 19.10 -4.93 -12.56
N CYS A 50 19.04 -6.22 -12.88
CA CYS A 50 20.23 -7.00 -13.29
C CYS A 50 20.23 -7.40 -14.77
N GLY A 51 19.15 -7.13 -15.50
CA GLY A 51 19.03 -7.47 -16.93
C GLY A 51 18.89 -8.96 -17.23
N GLN A 52 18.96 -9.84 -16.22
CA GLN A 52 18.84 -11.28 -16.43
C GLN A 52 17.40 -11.70 -16.71
N GLU A 53 17.26 -12.69 -17.59
CA GLU A 53 15.99 -13.37 -17.85
C GLU A 53 15.64 -14.26 -16.65
N PHE A 54 14.38 -14.26 -16.25
CA PHE A 54 13.86 -15.15 -15.23
C PHE A 54 12.49 -15.67 -15.64
N THR A 55 12.14 -16.86 -15.16
CA THR A 55 10.86 -17.51 -15.43
C THR A 55 9.84 -17.10 -14.38
N TRP A 56 8.72 -16.53 -14.83
CA TRP A 56 7.52 -16.33 -14.04
C TRP A 56 6.59 -17.51 -14.29
N THR A 57 6.68 -18.50 -13.41
CA THR A 57 6.02 -19.79 -13.60
C THR A 57 4.51 -19.69 -13.45
N ALA A 58 3.78 -20.66 -14.03
CA ALA A 58 2.34 -20.76 -13.88
C ALA A 58 1.91 -20.76 -12.39
N GLY A 59 2.63 -21.49 -11.53
CA GLY A 59 2.37 -21.51 -10.09
C GLY A 59 2.63 -20.17 -9.38
N GLU A 60 3.61 -19.37 -9.81
CA GLU A 60 3.77 -18.00 -9.28
C GLU A 60 2.63 -17.09 -9.75
N GLN A 61 2.12 -17.25 -10.97
CA GLN A 61 0.99 -16.45 -11.46
C GLN A 61 -0.32 -16.79 -10.72
N GLU A 62 -0.57 -18.07 -10.41
CA GLU A 62 -1.68 -18.51 -9.56
C GLU A 62 -1.60 -17.88 -8.17
N PHE A 63 -0.41 -17.86 -7.56
CA PHE A 63 -0.18 -17.21 -6.28
C PHE A 63 -0.48 -15.71 -6.35
N TYR A 64 -0.06 -15.04 -7.42
CA TYR A 64 -0.31 -13.61 -7.63
C TYR A 64 -1.81 -13.33 -7.82
N SER A 65 -2.50 -14.12 -8.65
CA SER A 65 -3.94 -14.03 -8.87
C SER A 65 -4.75 -14.24 -7.59
N SER A 66 -4.39 -15.24 -6.76
CA SER A 66 -5.10 -15.53 -5.49
C SER A 66 -4.97 -14.40 -4.46
N ARG A 67 -3.90 -13.60 -4.55
CA ARG A 67 -3.65 -12.43 -3.71
C ARG A 67 -4.23 -11.13 -4.28
N GLY A 68 -4.94 -11.21 -5.42
CA GLY A 68 -5.43 -10.03 -6.14
C GLY A 68 -4.31 -9.19 -6.76
N LEU A 69 -3.12 -9.77 -6.95
CA LEU A 69 -1.95 -9.09 -7.49
C LEU A 69 -1.86 -9.37 -8.99
N MET A 70 -2.47 -8.49 -9.79
CA MET A 70 -2.54 -8.66 -11.25
C MET A 70 -1.27 -8.19 -11.99
N ASN A 71 -0.31 -7.59 -11.28
CA ASN A 71 0.89 -7.00 -11.88
C ASN A 71 2.03 -8.02 -12.01
N GLU A 72 2.68 -8.05 -13.18
CA GLU A 72 3.82 -8.92 -13.43
C GLU A 72 5.06 -8.49 -12.59
N PRO A 73 5.89 -9.44 -12.12
CA PRO A 73 7.10 -9.10 -11.39
C PRO A 73 8.06 -8.33 -12.31
N GLY A 74 8.41 -7.10 -11.93
CA GLY A 74 9.42 -6.31 -12.67
C GLY A 74 10.87 -6.70 -12.35
N ARG A 75 11.09 -7.64 -11.42
CA ARG A 75 12.40 -8.00 -10.85
C ARG A 75 12.48 -9.51 -10.63
N CYS A 76 13.64 -10.09 -10.93
CA CYS A 76 13.89 -11.52 -10.72
C CYS A 76 13.87 -11.89 -9.22
N PRO A 77 13.69 -13.17 -8.88
CA PRO A 77 13.65 -13.65 -7.50
C PRO A 77 14.87 -13.24 -6.67
N THR A 78 16.06 -13.23 -7.28
CA THR A 78 17.32 -12.86 -6.61
C THR A 78 17.36 -11.38 -6.26
N CYS A 79 17.01 -10.48 -7.18
CA CYS A 79 16.92 -9.05 -6.90
C CYS A 79 15.78 -8.72 -5.90
N ARG A 80 14.66 -9.45 -5.96
CA ARG A 80 13.58 -9.35 -4.96
C ARG A 80 14.08 -9.78 -3.57
N ALA A 81 14.79 -10.90 -3.48
CA ALA A 81 15.35 -11.41 -2.23
C ALA A 81 16.44 -10.48 -1.67
N ALA A 82 17.35 -9.99 -2.52
CA ALA A 82 18.40 -9.06 -2.13
C ALA A 82 17.82 -7.77 -1.57
N ARG A 83 16.75 -7.21 -2.17
CA ARG A 83 16.09 -6.01 -1.65
C ARG A 83 15.38 -6.25 -0.32
N ARG A 84 14.78 -7.43 -0.12
CA ARG A 84 14.23 -7.83 1.18
C ARG A 84 15.32 -7.92 2.24
N ALA A 85 16.46 -8.51 1.89
CA ALA A 85 17.63 -8.61 2.77
C ALA A 85 18.28 -7.25 3.06
N SER A 86 18.29 -6.33 2.07
CA SER A 86 18.91 -5.01 2.19
C SER A 86 18.00 -3.93 2.80
N GLY A 87 16.86 -4.31 3.40
CA GLY A 87 16.01 -3.37 4.15
C GLY A 87 14.98 -2.59 3.32
N GLY A 88 14.59 -3.10 2.14
CA GLY A 88 13.48 -2.53 1.38
C GLY A 88 12.14 -2.77 2.11
N MET A 89 11.63 -1.72 2.76
CA MET A 89 10.28 -1.62 3.37
C MET A 89 9.23 -2.42 2.58
N GLY A 90 8.86 -3.59 3.09
CA GLY A 90 7.96 -4.51 2.38
C GLY A 90 7.48 -5.67 3.23
N GLY A 91 6.86 -5.35 4.38
CA GLY A 91 5.93 -6.23 5.09
C GLY A 91 6.52 -7.40 5.88
N GLY A 92 6.49 -7.31 7.21
CA GLY A 92 6.65 -8.47 8.09
C GLY A 92 7.41 -8.15 9.37
N ASN A 93 6.68 -8.13 10.49
CA ASN A 93 7.14 -7.93 11.86
C ASN A 93 8.50 -8.60 12.18
N ALA A 94 9.52 -7.79 12.41
CA ALA A 94 10.75 -8.17 13.11
C ALA A 94 10.99 -7.16 14.24
N TYR A 95 10.54 -7.54 15.42
CA TYR A 95 10.88 -6.92 16.68
C TYR A 95 12.38 -7.13 16.90
N GLY A 96 13.16 -6.05 16.76
CA GLY A 96 14.58 -6.00 17.11
C GLY A 96 15.52 -6.21 15.92
N GLY A 97 16.27 -5.18 15.57
CA GLY A 97 17.39 -5.29 14.65
C GLY A 97 17.48 -4.16 13.62
N SER A 98 18.11 -3.06 14.02
CA SER A 98 18.86 -2.14 13.16
C SER A 98 18.18 -1.62 11.88
N ARG A 99 17.39 -0.55 12.03
CA ARG A 99 17.02 0.33 10.91
C ARG A 99 18.22 1.18 10.52
N GLY A 100 18.79 0.92 9.35
CA GLY A 100 19.69 1.84 8.66
C GLY A 100 19.02 3.19 8.36
N MET A 101 19.86 4.22 8.26
CA MET A 101 19.54 5.58 7.80
C MET A 101 18.61 6.43 8.69
N GLY A 102 18.87 6.46 9.98
CA GLY A 102 18.60 7.65 10.78
C GLY A 102 19.88 7.96 11.55
N GLY A 103 20.38 9.19 11.49
CA GLY A 103 21.44 9.62 12.39
C GLY A 103 21.07 9.34 13.86
N PRO A 104 22.01 9.53 14.82
CA PRO A 104 21.74 9.32 16.23
C PRO A 104 20.40 9.98 16.58
N ARG A 105 19.40 9.16 16.94
CA ARG A 105 18.07 9.68 17.28
C ARG A 105 18.26 10.51 18.54
N GLU A 106 18.09 11.82 18.44
CA GLU A 106 18.11 12.69 19.61
C GLU A 106 16.89 12.34 20.47
N PHE A 107 17.16 11.99 21.72
CA PHE A 107 16.13 11.72 22.71
C PHE A 107 16.00 12.94 23.61
N PHE A 108 14.76 13.38 23.81
CA PHE A 108 14.43 14.42 24.77
C PHE A 108 14.00 13.78 26.08
N THR A 109 14.42 14.38 27.19
CA THR A 109 13.97 14.00 28.53
C THR A 109 12.72 14.79 28.90
N ALA A 110 11.72 14.10 29.46
CA ALA A 110 10.52 14.71 30.01
C ALA A 110 10.09 13.96 31.27
N THR A 111 9.27 14.60 32.10
CA THR A 111 8.66 13.95 33.27
C THR A 111 7.45 13.12 32.84
N CYS A 112 7.41 11.85 33.26
CA CYS A 112 6.28 10.97 33.01
C CYS A 112 5.05 11.44 33.78
N SER A 113 3.92 11.63 33.10
CA SER A 113 2.67 12.09 33.70
C SER A 113 1.98 11.06 34.60
N ASN A 114 2.39 9.79 34.56
CA ASN A 114 1.80 8.73 35.39
C ASN A 114 2.63 8.43 36.65
N CYS A 115 3.94 8.23 36.51
CA CYS A 115 4.81 7.82 37.61
C CYS A 115 5.77 8.91 38.11
N GLY A 116 5.82 10.08 37.45
CA GLY A 116 6.75 11.17 37.80
C GLY A 116 8.22 10.92 37.47
N GLY A 117 8.58 9.72 36.98
CA GLY A 117 9.95 9.39 36.59
C GLY A 117 10.38 10.00 35.25
N GLU A 118 11.66 9.81 34.90
CA GLU A 118 12.21 10.28 33.62
C GLU A 118 11.69 9.44 32.44
N ALA A 119 11.14 10.11 31.43
CA ALA A 119 10.73 9.55 30.16
C ALA A 119 11.68 10.05 29.05
N ARG A 120 12.22 9.11 28.26
CA ARG A 120 13.02 9.41 27.06
C ARG A 120 12.16 9.25 25.82
N VAL A 121 11.90 10.35 25.12
CA VAL A 121 11.02 10.37 23.94
C VAL A 121 11.76 10.88 22.71
N PRO A 122 11.45 10.35 21.50
CA PRO A 122 12.10 10.77 20.25
C PRO A 122 11.49 12.06 19.66
N PHE A 123 10.59 12.72 20.38
CA PHE A 123 9.93 13.96 19.98
C PHE A 123 10.09 14.98 21.10
N GLN A 124 10.15 16.27 20.75
CA GLN A 124 10.22 17.32 21.76
C GLN A 124 8.86 17.47 22.47
N PRO A 125 8.79 17.33 23.81
CA PRO A 125 7.57 17.55 24.57
C PRO A 125 7.10 18.99 24.43
N ARG A 126 5.85 19.19 23.98
CA ARG A 126 5.25 20.53 23.79
C ARG A 126 4.40 21.00 24.98
N GLY A 127 4.23 20.17 26.01
CA GLY A 127 3.38 20.47 27.17
C GLY A 127 1.86 20.26 26.94
N ASP A 128 1.41 20.24 25.68
CA ASP A 128 -0.01 20.08 25.33
C ASP A 128 -0.55 18.64 25.52
N LYS A 129 0.33 17.64 25.60
CA LYS A 129 -0.02 16.21 25.66
C LYS A 129 0.77 15.49 26.75
N PRO A 130 0.17 14.60 27.54
CA PRO A 130 0.89 13.86 28.57
C PRO A 130 1.98 12.97 27.96
N VAL A 131 3.17 13.01 28.56
CA VAL A 131 4.31 12.18 28.19
C VAL A 131 4.36 10.98 29.12
N TYR A 132 4.56 9.78 28.57
CA TYR A 132 4.66 8.56 29.36
C TYR A 132 6.03 7.89 29.14
N CYS A 133 6.62 7.33 30.20
CA CYS A 133 7.76 6.43 30.06
C CYS A 133 7.32 5.13 29.38
N SER A 134 8.29 4.37 28.86
CA SER A 134 8.01 3.15 28.08
C SER A 134 7.09 2.17 28.82
N SER A 135 7.31 1.96 30.12
CA SER A 135 6.50 1.06 30.95
C SER A 135 5.06 1.55 31.16
N CYS A 136 4.87 2.85 31.43
CA CYS A 136 3.52 3.41 31.57
C CYS A 136 2.80 3.47 30.22
N PHE A 137 3.50 3.75 29.12
CA PHE A 137 2.92 3.79 27.78
C PHE A 137 2.31 2.45 27.37
N GLU A 138 2.94 1.33 27.75
CA GLU A 138 2.42 -0.01 27.46
C GLU A 138 1.13 -0.35 28.19
N GLN A 139 0.86 0.31 29.31
CA GLN A 139 -0.36 0.13 30.11
C GLN A 139 -1.50 1.02 29.59
N VAL A 140 -1.18 2.25 29.16
CA VAL A 140 -2.17 3.20 28.63
C VAL A 140 -2.44 3.06 27.14
N ARG A 141 -1.56 2.38 26.38
CA ARG A 141 -1.80 2.17 24.95
C ARG A 141 -3.11 1.41 24.78
N PRO A 142 -4.07 1.91 23.98
CA PRO A 142 -5.25 1.15 23.66
C PRO A 142 -4.80 -0.17 23.03
N SER A 143 -5.31 -1.28 23.53
CA SER A 143 -5.00 -2.61 23.02
C SER A 143 -5.40 -2.65 21.55
N ALA A 144 -4.41 -2.51 20.66
CA ALA A 144 -4.62 -2.70 19.23
C ALA A 144 -5.00 -4.17 19.03
N SER A 145 -6.31 -4.43 19.03
CA SER A 145 -7.00 -5.64 18.56
C SER A 145 -6.11 -6.89 18.53
N ARG A 146 -5.82 -7.44 19.71
CA ARG A 146 -5.27 -8.80 19.85
C ARG A 146 -6.39 -9.82 19.62
N SER A 147 -6.87 -9.91 18.39
CA SER A 147 -7.47 -11.12 17.79
C SER A 147 -8.15 -10.72 16.50
N ARG A 148 -7.49 -10.98 15.37
CA ARG A 148 -8.18 -11.14 14.07
C ARG A 148 -7.91 -12.50 13.43
N TYR A 149 -7.29 -13.41 14.17
CA TYR A 149 -7.03 -14.78 13.75
C TYR A 149 -7.06 -15.66 15.00
N ALA A 150 -8.27 -15.94 15.47
CA ALA A 150 -8.58 -17.09 16.31
C ALA A 150 -9.51 -17.98 15.49
#